data_AF-A0A6J3LNI1-F1
#
_entry.id   AF-A0A6J3LNI1-F1
#
_cell.length_a   1.000
_cell.length_b   1.000
_cell.length_c   1.000
_cell.angle_alpha   90.00
_cell.angle_beta   90.00
_cell.angle_gamma   90.00
#
_symmetry.space_group_name_H-M   'P 1'
#
loop_
_entity.id
_entity.type
_entity.pdbx_description
1 polymer ?
#
loop_
_entity_poly.entity_id
_entity_poly.type
_entity_poly.pdbx_seq_one_letter_code
_entity_poly.pdbx_strand_id
1 'polypeptide(L)'
;MIILIYFLLFTITKCFSSYVIISSKLNNTTFKYWDGINGESDLHECVINAVCSVTHNRFWVSSLTERLCRCSNGKECPWQWTRELGNSSISLNNKSHMKFCAPITELSTCKYNQEGIEIHGKSDRNNSYLIPYNVTLNCNCPGLHYWRLKKYTYLENDFIIQTFKCVKRRMCNTYEFCGHIRSDLYSTYYRCTCPENHLCIFQDRNKENVQELLYSGSAYKGYCLPFNNA
;
A
#
# COMPACT_ATOMS: atom_id res chain seq x y z
N MET A 1 45.37 -39.31 -8.55
CA MET A 1 45.05 -37.92 -8.98
C MET A 1 43.53 -37.78 -8.93
N ILE A 2 42.98 -37.21 -7.85
CA ILE A 2 41.54 -37.10 -7.60
C ILE A 2 41.11 -35.72 -8.10
N ILE A 3 40.31 -35.68 -9.16
CA ILE A 3 39.76 -34.44 -9.71
C ILE A 3 38.51 -34.10 -8.91
N LEU A 4 38.61 -33.11 -8.02
CA LEU A 4 37.46 -32.49 -7.35
C LEU A 4 36.73 -31.59 -8.36
N ILE A 5 35.58 -32.05 -8.83
CA ILE A 5 34.64 -31.23 -9.60
C ILE A 5 33.77 -30.47 -8.59
N TYR A 6 34.06 -29.18 -8.41
CA TYR A 6 33.19 -28.27 -7.66
C TYR A 6 31.93 -27.98 -8.47
N PHE A 7 30.81 -28.59 -8.10
CA PHE A 7 29.48 -28.18 -8.58
C PHE A 7 29.11 -26.85 -7.91
N LEU A 8 29.27 -25.76 -8.66
CA LEU A 8 28.67 -24.46 -8.32
C LEU A 8 27.15 -24.58 -8.48
N LEU A 9 26.46 -24.91 -7.38
CA LEU A 9 25.03 -24.72 -7.25
C LEU A 9 24.74 -23.21 -7.31
N PHE A 10 24.42 -22.71 -8.50
CA PHE A 10 23.73 -21.44 -8.64
C PHE A 10 22.38 -21.57 -7.94
N THR A 11 22.32 -21.14 -6.67
CA THR A 11 21.03 -20.82 -6.06
C THR A 11 20.46 -19.66 -6.86
N ILE A 12 19.51 -19.96 -7.75
CA ILE A 12 18.66 -18.95 -8.36
C ILE A 12 17.84 -18.39 -7.19
N THR A 13 18.38 -17.39 -6.51
CA THR A 13 17.58 -16.51 -5.67
C THR A 13 16.60 -15.85 -6.62
N LYS A 14 15.37 -16.38 -6.68
CA LYS A 14 14.26 -15.67 -7.31
C LYS A 14 14.22 -14.30 -6.67
N CYS A 15 14.67 -13.29 -7.40
CA CYS A 15 14.49 -11.90 -7.01
C CYS A 15 12.99 -11.65 -7.21
N PHE A 16 12.22 -11.79 -6.13
CA PHE A 16 10.78 -11.65 -6.21
C PHE A 16 10.45 -10.15 -6.38
N SER A 17 9.70 -9.86 -7.46
CA SER A 17 9.20 -8.54 -7.87
C SER A 17 10.22 -7.63 -8.58
N SER A 18 10.37 -7.82 -9.90
CA SER A 18 10.93 -6.80 -10.80
C SER A 18 10.02 -5.57 -10.83
N TYR A 19 10.62 -4.40 -10.90
CA TYR A 19 9.89 -3.15 -11.11
C TYR A 19 10.72 -2.20 -11.96
N VAL A 20 10.05 -1.30 -12.66
CA VAL A 20 10.66 -0.22 -13.44
C VAL A 20 10.43 1.10 -12.70
N ILE A 21 11.48 1.90 -12.57
CA ILE A 21 11.42 3.23 -11.98
C ILE A 21 11.72 4.29 -13.05
N ILE A 22 10.84 5.28 -13.16
CA ILE A 22 11.02 6.47 -14.01
C ILE A 22 10.94 7.70 -13.11
N SER A 23 12.02 8.47 -13.02
CA SER A 23 12.05 9.68 -12.17
C SER A 23 11.98 10.96 -13.00
N SER A 24 11.06 11.84 -12.65
CA SER A 24 10.99 13.19 -13.20
C SER A 24 11.56 14.19 -12.20
N LYS A 25 12.72 14.78 -12.53
CA LYS A 25 13.36 15.83 -11.72
C LYS A 25 12.50 17.10 -11.69
N LEU A 26 11.95 17.49 -12.84
CA LEU A 26 11.13 18.69 -12.98
C LEU A 26 9.89 18.65 -12.08
N ASN A 27 9.22 17.50 -12.02
CA ASN A 27 7.97 17.33 -11.27
C ASN A 27 8.19 16.80 -9.85
N ASN A 28 9.45 16.62 -9.43
CA ASN A 28 9.85 16.05 -8.14
C ASN A 28 9.06 14.78 -7.77
N THR A 29 8.96 13.84 -8.72
CA THR A 29 8.21 12.60 -8.56
C THR A 29 8.94 11.42 -9.19
N THR A 30 8.72 10.25 -8.61
CA THR A 30 9.26 8.97 -9.08
C THR A 30 8.08 8.04 -9.35
N PHE A 31 7.95 7.58 -10.59
CA PHE A 31 6.96 6.60 -10.99
C PHE A 31 7.53 5.19 -10.84
N LYS A 32 6.70 4.28 -10.33
CA LYS A 32 7.02 2.86 -10.18
C LYS A 32 5.97 2.02 -10.89
N TYR A 33 6.44 1.12 -11.74
CA TYR A 33 5.65 0.14 -12.48
C TYR A 33 6.09 -1.26 -12.06
N TRP A 34 5.13 -2.15 -11.87
CA TRP A 34 5.39 -3.50 -11.41
C TRP A 34 5.71 -4.46 -12.56
N ASP A 35 6.11 -5.68 -12.21
CA ASP A 35 6.65 -6.69 -13.10
C ASP A 35 5.89 -6.83 -14.44
N GLY A 36 6.64 -6.82 -15.54
CA GLY A 36 6.12 -6.87 -16.91
C GLY A 36 5.61 -5.55 -17.48
N ILE A 37 5.60 -4.45 -16.71
CA ILE A 37 5.17 -3.12 -17.17
C ILE A 37 6.39 -2.20 -17.25
N ASN A 38 6.75 -1.77 -18.46
CA ASN A 38 7.92 -0.91 -18.68
C ASN A 38 7.56 0.59 -18.71
N GLY A 39 6.27 0.92 -18.69
CA GLY A 39 5.78 2.30 -18.66
C GLY A 39 4.27 2.38 -18.85
N GLU A 40 3.77 3.60 -19.12
CA GLU A 40 2.33 3.87 -19.25
C GLU A 40 1.65 3.11 -20.41
N SER A 41 2.37 2.80 -21.49
CA SER A 41 1.83 2.06 -22.64
C SER A 41 1.45 0.63 -22.31
N ASP A 42 2.13 0.04 -21.32
CA ASP A 42 1.98 -1.37 -20.95
C ASP A 42 0.89 -1.55 -19.89
N LEU A 43 0.35 -0.45 -19.34
CA LEU A 43 -0.76 -0.48 -18.38
C LEU A 43 -2.08 -0.83 -19.06
N HIS A 44 -2.86 -1.72 -18.45
CA HIS A 44 -4.24 -1.98 -18.83
C HIS A 44 -5.14 -0.80 -18.48
N GLU A 45 -6.31 -0.73 -19.12
CA GLU A 45 -7.31 0.29 -18.78
C GLU A 45 -7.96 0.02 -17.43
N CYS A 46 -8.15 1.09 -16.67
CA CYS A 46 -8.83 1.01 -15.38
C CYS A 46 -10.31 0.63 -15.55
N VAL A 47 -10.76 -0.34 -14.76
CA VAL A 47 -12.19 -0.59 -14.57
C VAL A 47 -12.84 0.52 -13.73
N ILE A 48 -14.18 0.55 -13.70
CA ILE A 48 -14.94 1.52 -12.91
C ILE A 48 -14.53 1.41 -11.42
N ASN A 49 -14.31 2.56 -10.78
CA ASN A 49 -13.86 2.67 -9.39
C ASN A 49 -12.52 1.99 -9.07
N ALA A 50 -11.71 1.69 -10.08
CA ALA A 50 -10.36 1.21 -9.87
C ALA A 50 -9.43 2.32 -9.39
N VAL A 51 -8.57 1.98 -8.44
CA VAL A 51 -7.42 2.80 -8.08
C VAL A 51 -6.45 2.77 -9.25
N CYS A 52 -6.17 3.93 -9.83
CA CYS A 52 -5.29 4.05 -10.99
C CYS A 52 -3.83 4.30 -10.57
N SER A 53 -3.62 4.92 -9.40
CA SER A 53 -2.30 5.07 -8.81
C SER A 53 -2.34 5.19 -7.29
N VAL A 54 -1.20 4.94 -6.65
CA VAL A 54 -0.98 5.17 -5.23
C VAL A 54 0.18 6.15 -5.08
N THR A 55 -0.08 7.30 -4.45
CA THR A 55 0.95 8.31 -4.22
C THR A 55 1.45 8.25 -2.79
N HIS A 56 2.76 8.33 -2.60
CA HIS A 56 3.43 8.23 -1.32
C HIS A 56 4.29 9.47 -1.06
N ASN A 57 4.11 10.07 0.11
CA ASN A 57 4.94 11.15 0.60
C ASN A 57 6.17 10.61 1.33
N ARG A 58 7.35 10.76 0.71
CA ARG A 58 8.61 10.28 1.26
C ARG A 58 9.32 11.43 2.00
N PHE A 59 10.01 11.11 3.09
CA PHE A 59 10.60 12.13 3.98
C PHE A 59 11.85 12.83 3.39
N TRP A 60 12.62 12.18 2.51
CA TRP A 60 13.98 12.62 2.12
C TRP A 60 14.20 12.69 0.60
N VAL A 61 13.21 12.28 -0.18
CA VAL A 61 13.30 12.13 -1.63
C VAL A 61 11.97 12.50 -2.25
N SER A 62 11.93 12.63 -3.58
CA SER A 62 10.73 12.90 -4.39
C SER A 62 9.53 12.04 -3.96
N SER A 63 8.31 12.50 -4.21
CA SER A 63 7.13 11.64 -4.04
C SER A 63 7.27 10.36 -4.87
N LEU A 64 6.75 9.23 -4.37
CA LEU A 64 6.69 7.98 -5.13
C LEU A 64 5.25 7.74 -5.56
N THR A 65 5.04 7.47 -6.85
CA THR A 65 3.74 7.13 -7.40
C THR A 65 3.80 5.75 -8.04
N GLU A 66 3.09 4.80 -7.43
CA GLU A 66 2.90 3.47 -7.99
C GLU A 66 1.75 3.52 -8.99
N ARG A 67 2.00 3.08 -10.22
CA ARG A 67 1.03 3.08 -11.31
C ARG A 67 0.37 1.72 -11.44
N LEU A 68 -0.95 1.68 -11.49
CA LEU A 68 -1.74 0.44 -11.52
C LEU A 68 -2.46 0.21 -12.84
N CYS A 69 -3.07 1.26 -13.40
CA CYS A 69 -3.79 1.20 -14.68
C CYS A 69 -3.89 2.59 -15.32
N ARG A 70 -4.18 2.66 -16.62
CA ARG A 70 -4.40 3.91 -17.37
C ARG A 70 -5.89 4.26 -17.42
N CYS A 71 -6.22 5.54 -17.26
CA CYS A 71 -7.60 5.97 -17.43
C CYS A 71 -7.97 6.01 -18.92
N SER A 72 -9.24 5.68 -19.23
CA SER A 72 -9.74 5.73 -20.61
C SER A 72 -9.82 7.17 -21.14
N ASN A 73 -9.98 7.29 -22.47
CA ASN A 73 -10.12 8.57 -23.19
C ASN A 73 -8.94 9.54 -23.02
N GLY A 74 -7.73 9.00 -22.83
CA GLY A 74 -6.51 9.82 -22.71
C GLY A 74 -6.44 10.67 -21.44
N LYS A 75 -7.35 10.45 -20.47
CA LYS A 75 -7.30 11.16 -19.19
C LYS A 75 -6.09 10.69 -18.40
N GLU A 76 -5.36 11.64 -17.81
CA GLU A 76 -4.23 11.29 -16.95
C GLU A 76 -4.73 10.85 -15.57
N CYS A 77 -4.29 9.69 -15.10
CA CYS A 77 -4.52 9.29 -13.72
C CYS A 77 -3.75 10.22 -12.77
N PRO A 78 -4.40 10.85 -11.77
CA PRO A 78 -3.72 11.74 -10.83
C PRO A 78 -2.51 11.06 -10.17
N TRP A 79 -1.37 11.75 -10.13
CA TRP A 79 -0.12 11.20 -9.61
C TRP A 79 0.61 12.12 -8.63
N GLN A 80 0.15 13.37 -8.46
CA GLN A 80 0.77 14.31 -7.55
C GLN A 80 0.42 14.00 -6.09
N TRP A 81 1.41 14.12 -5.22
CA TRP A 81 1.17 14.18 -3.78
C TRP A 81 0.62 15.56 -3.42
N THR A 82 -0.55 15.57 -2.78
CA THR A 82 -1.22 16.76 -2.24
C THR A 82 -1.56 16.51 -0.79
N ARG A 83 -1.48 17.54 0.06
CA ARG A 83 -1.89 17.42 1.47
C ARG A 83 -3.41 17.24 1.59
N GLU A 84 -4.15 17.99 0.78
CA GLU A 84 -5.60 17.91 0.74
C GLU A 84 -6.07 16.83 -0.24
N LEU A 85 -7.13 16.12 0.14
CA LEU A 85 -7.78 15.12 -0.68
C LEU A 85 -8.81 15.81 -1.59
N GLY A 86 -8.66 15.62 -2.90
CA GLY A 86 -9.71 15.98 -3.85
C GLY A 86 -10.76 14.86 -4.01
N ASN A 87 -11.76 15.11 -4.84
CA ASN A 87 -12.90 14.21 -5.05
C ASN A 87 -12.54 12.86 -5.72
N SER A 88 -11.32 12.73 -6.26
CA SER A 88 -10.79 11.51 -6.89
C SER A 88 -9.64 10.90 -6.08
N SER A 89 -9.62 11.11 -4.77
CA SER A 89 -8.57 10.61 -3.88
C SER A 89 -9.13 10.17 -2.53
N ILE A 90 -8.57 9.09 -1.98
CA ILE A 90 -8.78 8.70 -0.58
C ILE A 90 -7.45 8.46 0.12
N SER A 91 -7.42 8.64 1.44
CA SER A 91 -6.27 8.25 2.24
C SER A 91 -6.13 6.72 2.30
N LEU A 92 -4.93 6.24 2.03
CA LEU A 92 -4.52 4.86 2.28
C LEU A 92 -3.96 4.71 3.69
N ASN A 93 -3.08 5.64 4.06
CA ASN A 93 -2.44 5.76 5.36
C ASN A 93 -2.03 7.23 5.58
N ASN A 94 -1.31 7.53 6.67
CA ASN A 94 -0.93 8.92 7.00
C ASN A 94 -0.03 9.64 5.98
N LYS A 95 0.59 8.90 5.06
CA LYS A 95 1.55 9.43 4.08
C LYS A 95 1.28 8.91 2.67
N SER A 96 0.08 8.40 2.40
CA SER A 96 -0.22 7.81 1.09
C SER A 96 -1.68 7.94 0.73
N HIS A 97 -1.95 8.20 -0.55
CA HIS A 97 -3.28 8.37 -1.11
C HIS A 97 -3.51 7.40 -2.27
N MET A 98 -4.68 6.79 -2.33
CA MET A 98 -5.18 6.09 -3.52
C MET A 98 -5.85 7.12 -4.44
N LYS A 99 -5.57 7.06 -5.73
CA LYS A 99 -6.07 7.99 -6.76
C LYS A 99 -6.97 7.28 -7.75
N PHE A 100 -7.97 7.99 -8.27
CA PHE A 100 -8.99 7.45 -9.17
C PHE A 100 -9.10 8.29 -10.45
N CYS A 101 -9.55 7.66 -11.53
CA CYS A 101 -9.79 8.31 -12.81
C CYS A 101 -11.00 9.25 -12.79
N ALA A 102 -11.98 8.98 -11.95
CA ALA A 102 -13.21 9.76 -11.81
C ALA A 102 -13.44 10.17 -10.34
N PRO A 103 -14.26 11.19 -10.09
CA PRO A 103 -14.75 11.46 -8.74
C PRO A 103 -15.43 10.23 -8.14
N ILE A 104 -15.17 9.98 -6.86
CA ILE A 104 -15.73 8.85 -6.09
C ILE A 104 -16.77 9.32 -5.07
N THR A 105 -17.23 10.56 -5.20
CA THR A 105 -18.22 11.18 -4.31
C THR A 105 -19.59 10.50 -4.34
N GLU A 106 -19.89 9.81 -5.43
CA GLU A 106 -21.14 9.07 -5.60
C GLU A 106 -21.14 7.72 -4.86
N LEU A 107 -19.97 7.23 -4.43
CA LEU A 107 -19.89 6.00 -3.65
C LEU A 107 -20.42 6.22 -2.24
N SER A 108 -21.38 5.38 -1.86
CA SER A 108 -21.90 5.36 -0.49
C SER A 108 -20.81 5.06 0.54
N THR A 109 -21.00 5.53 1.76
CA THR A 109 -20.14 5.18 2.90
C THR A 109 -20.27 3.68 3.23
N CYS A 110 -19.15 3.02 3.52
CA CYS A 110 -19.14 1.60 3.87
C CYS A 110 -19.98 1.29 5.12
N LYS A 111 -20.88 0.31 5.02
CA LYS A 111 -21.62 -0.24 6.15
C LYS A 111 -20.74 -1.15 7.01
N TYR A 112 -21.20 -1.44 8.23
CA TYR A 112 -20.53 -2.37 9.12
C TYR A 112 -20.30 -3.72 8.45
N ASN A 113 -19.05 -4.19 8.46
CA ASN A 113 -18.62 -5.48 7.88
C ASN A 113 -18.82 -5.65 6.36
N GLN A 114 -19.23 -4.59 5.66
CA GLN A 114 -19.29 -4.56 4.20
C GLN A 114 -17.88 -4.66 3.60
N GLU A 115 -17.79 -5.31 2.45
CA GLU A 115 -16.57 -5.39 1.64
C GLU A 115 -16.40 -4.08 0.89
N GLY A 116 -15.40 -3.30 1.31
CA GLY A 116 -15.23 -1.94 0.82
C GLY A 116 -14.17 -1.78 -0.24
N ILE A 117 -13.16 -2.63 -0.26
CA ILE A 117 -12.15 -2.63 -1.32
C ILE A 117 -11.66 -4.05 -1.57
N GLU A 118 -11.44 -4.36 -2.84
CA GLU A 118 -10.93 -5.65 -3.31
C GLU A 118 -9.64 -5.45 -4.10
N ILE A 119 -8.66 -6.31 -3.85
CA ILE A 119 -7.37 -6.33 -4.55
C ILE A 119 -7.23 -7.68 -5.23
N HIS A 120 -7.02 -7.65 -6.55
CA HIS A 120 -6.53 -8.75 -7.36
C HIS A 120 -5.05 -8.52 -7.63
N GLY A 121 -4.22 -9.52 -7.40
CA GLY A 121 -2.77 -9.37 -7.55
C GLY A 121 -2.03 -10.69 -7.45
N LYS A 122 -0.70 -10.60 -7.30
CA LYS A 122 0.16 -11.71 -6.91
C LYS A 122 0.80 -11.46 -5.56
N SER A 123 0.92 -12.50 -4.76
CA SER A 123 1.57 -12.46 -3.45
C SER A 123 1.99 -13.88 -3.06
N ASP A 124 2.93 -13.98 -2.13
CA ASP A 124 3.35 -15.24 -1.55
C ASP A 124 2.65 -15.51 -0.21
N ARG A 125 2.78 -16.75 0.26
CA ARG A 125 2.20 -17.16 1.56
C ARG A 125 2.91 -16.53 2.77
N ASN A 126 4.14 -16.02 2.59
CA ASN A 126 4.92 -15.41 3.67
C ASN A 126 4.69 -13.88 3.78
N ASN A 127 3.75 -13.33 3.00
CA ASN A 127 3.47 -11.90 2.91
C ASN A 127 4.74 -11.06 2.66
N SER A 128 5.70 -11.59 1.90
CA SER A 128 6.95 -10.91 1.60
C SER A 128 6.78 -9.87 0.49
N TYR A 129 5.80 -10.03 -0.40
CA TYR A 129 5.46 -9.05 -1.43
C TYR A 129 3.98 -9.06 -1.82
N LEU A 130 3.54 -7.96 -2.44
CA LEU A 130 2.26 -7.83 -3.12
C LEU A 130 2.47 -7.05 -4.42
N ILE A 131 2.02 -7.62 -5.53
CA ILE A 131 1.96 -6.97 -6.83
C ILE A 131 0.47 -6.82 -7.19
N PRO A 132 -0.14 -5.65 -6.95
CA PRO A 132 -1.55 -5.42 -7.29
C PRO A 132 -1.74 -5.20 -8.79
N TYR A 133 -2.77 -5.80 -9.37
CA TYR A 133 -3.19 -5.59 -10.76
C TYR A 133 -4.45 -4.74 -10.85
N ASN A 134 -5.49 -5.13 -10.10
CA ASN A 134 -6.75 -4.41 -10.02
C ASN A 134 -7.12 -4.19 -8.57
N VAL A 135 -7.51 -2.95 -8.27
CA VAL A 135 -7.84 -2.52 -6.92
C VAL A 135 -9.14 -1.74 -7.02
N THR A 136 -10.25 -2.34 -6.63
CA THR A 136 -11.59 -1.79 -6.88
C THR A 136 -12.24 -1.35 -5.58
N LEU A 137 -12.66 -0.08 -5.54
CA LEU A 137 -13.37 0.50 -4.40
C LEU A 137 -14.88 0.30 -4.55
N ASN A 138 -15.50 -0.32 -3.54
CA ASN A 138 -16.93 -0.57 -3.50
C ASN A 138 -17.70 0.47 -2.67
N CYS A 139 -17.04 1.08 -1.69
CA CYS A 139 -17.62 2.11 -0.83
C CYS A 139 -16.54 2.99 -0.19
N ASN A 140 -16.94 4.18 0.26
CA ASN A 140 -16.04 5.14 0.90
C ASN A 140 -15.82 4.80 2.38
N CYS A 141 -14.55 4.69 2.80
CA CYS A 141 -14.19 4.48 4.21
C CYS A 141 -13.93 5.84 4.89
N PRO A 142 -14.67 6.20 5.96
CA PRO A 142 -14.53 7.52 6.57
C PRO A 142 -13.15 7.74 7.20
N GLY A 143 -12.71 9.00 7.30
CA GLY A 143 -11.37 9.35 7.78
C GLY A 143 -11.01 8.81 9.18
N LEU A 144 -11.97 8.63 10.09
CA LEU A 144 -11.75 8.04 11.42
C LEU A 144 -11.76 6.50 11.46
N HIS A 145 -11.69 5.86 10.30
CA HIS A 145 -11.68 4.40 10.17
C HIS A 145 -10.33 3.93 9.59
N TYR A 146 -10.15 2.62 9.53
CA TYR A 146 -9.02 1.98 8.87
C TYR A 146 -9.49 0.75 8.08
N TRP A 147 -8.68 0.36 7.10
CA TRP A 147 -8.90 -0.84 6.31
C TRP A 147 -8.38 -2.08 7.03
N ARG A 148 -9.26 -3.05 7.26
CA ARG A 148 -8.92 -4.34 7.88
C ARG A 148 -9.17 -5.46 6.88
N LEU A 149 -8.18 -6.33 6.71
CA LEU A 149 -8.32 -7.55 5.91
C LEU A 149 -9.52 -8.36 6.43
N LYS A 150 -10.45 -8.67 5.53
CA LYS A 150 -11.65 -9.47 5.81
C LYS A 150 -11.49 -10.88 5.26
N LYS A 151 -11.03 -10.99 4.00
CA LYS A 151 -10.88 -12.25 3.29
C LYS A 151 -9.58 -12.22 2.49
N TYR A 152 -8.89 -13.36 2.47
CA TYR A 152 -7.73 -13.59 1.63
C TYR A 152 -7.94 -14.93 0.94
N THR A 153 -7.90 -14.94 -0.40
CA THR A 153 -8.08 -16.15 -1.21
C THR A 153 -6.84 -16.34 -2.06
N TYR A 154 -6.21 -17.53 -1.96
CA TYR A 154 -5.15 -17.95 -2.87
C TYR A 154 -5.77 -18.65 -4.08
N LEU A 155 -5.30 -18.28 -5.26
CA LEU A 155 -5.61 -18.92 -6.53
C LEU A 155 -4.35 -19.62 -7.05
N GLU A 156 -4.48 -20.31 -8.18
CA GLU A 156 -3.34 -20.93 -8.86
C GLU A 156 -2.29 -19.86 -9.28
N ASN A 157 -1.03 -20.26 -9.45
CA ASN A 157 0.06 -19.40 -9.95
C ASN A 157 0.30 -18.10 -9.15
N ASP A 158 0.28 -18.18 -7.81
CA ASP A 158 0.52 -17.07 -6.86
C ASP A 158 -0.49 -15.91 -6.97
N PHE A 159 -1.57 -16.07 -7.73
CA PHE A 159 -2.64 -15.09 -7.80
C PHE A 159 -3.45 -15.08 -6.52
N ILE A 160 -3.89 -13.90 -6.10
CA ILE A 160 -4.62 -13.70 -4.88
C ILE A 160 -5.79 -12.74 -5.05
N ILE A 161 -6.79 -12.90 -4.19
CA ILE A 161 -7.86 -11.93 -3.99
C ILE A 161 -7.88 -11.55 -2.51
N GLN A 162 -7.67 -10.27 -2.21
CA GLN A 162 -7.80 -9.71 -0.87
C GLN A 162 -9.01 -8.80 -0.80
N THR A 163 -9.86 -9.01 0.19
CA THR A 163 -11.01 -8.15 0.43
C THR A 163 -10.87 -7.50 1.79
N PHE A 164 -11.01 -6.18 1.84
CA PHE A 164 -10.91 -5.41 3.07
C PHE A 164 -12.26 -4.77 3.42
N LYS A 165 -12.47 -4.59 4.72
CA LYS A 165 -13.59 -3.84 5.29
C LYS A 165 -13.11 -2.61 6.01
N CYS A 166 -13.99 -1.63 6.12
CA CYS A 166 -13.76 -0.41 6.88
C CYS A 166 -14.12 -0.63 8.37
N VAL A 167 -13.24 -0.25 9.29
CA VAL A 167 -13.44 -0.44 10.74
C VAL A 167 -13.13 0.87 11.48
N LYS A 168 -14.01 1.29 12.39
CA LYS A 168 -13.82 2.51 13.18
C LYS A 168 -12.58 2.38 14.06
N ARG A 169 -11.71 3.40 14.04
CA ARG A 169 -10.58 3.49 14.97
C ARG A 169 -11.12 3.85 16.35
N ARG A 170 -10.77 3.05 17.35
CA ARG A 170 -10.97 3.40 18.76
C ARG A 170 -9.79 4.23 19.27
N MET A 171 -9.92 4.77 20.47
CA MET A 171 -8.77 5.27 21.21
C MET A 171 -7.94 4.09 21.71
N CYS A 172 -6.61 4.20 21.63
CA CYS A 172 -5.68 3.27 22.24
C CYS A 172 -5.42 3.66 23.71
N ASN A 173 -4.96 2.72 24.51
CA ASN A 173 -4.32 2.98 25.80
C ASN A 173 -2.84 3.36 25.60
N THR A 174 -2.22 3.95 26.64
CA THR A 174 -0.77 4.10 26.71
C THR A 174 -0.08 2.73 26.58
N TYR A 175 1.02 2.69 25.81
CA TYR A 175 1.81 1.49 25.47
C TYR A 175 1.06 0.45 24.63
N GLU A 176 -0.15 0.73 24.18
CA GLU A 176 -0.89 -0.19 23.33
C GLU A 176 -0.40 -0.16 21.88
N PHE A 177 -0.46 -1.31 21.22
CA PHE A 177 -0.20 -1.43 19.78
C PHE A 177 -1.13 -0.52 18.98
N CYS A 178 -0.55 0.41 18.23
CA CYS A 178 -1.28 1.46 17.50
C CYS A 178 -1.32 1.23 16.00
N GLY A 179 -0.45 0.39 15.44
CA GLY A 179 -0.42 0.08 14.01
C GLY A 179 0.91 -0.43 13.50
N HIS A 180 0.95 -0.78 12.22
CA HIS A 180 2.17 -1.22 11.55
C HIS A 180 2.83 -0.05 10.81
N ILE A 181 4.13 0.13 11.04
CA ILE A 181 4.94 1.18 10.43
C ILE A 181 5.81 0.53 9.34
N ARG A 182 5.55 0.88 8.09
CA ARG A 182 6.28 0.36 6.93
C ARG A 182 7.79 0.58 7.09
N SER A 183 8.60 -0.46 6.88
CA SER A 183 10.05 -0.34 7.04
C SER A 183 10.76 0.37 5.88
N ASP A 184 10.09 0.50 4.74
CA ASP A 184 10.61 1.16 3.53
C ASP A 184 10.23 2.65 3.46
N LEU A 185 8.97 2.99 3.70
CA LEU A 185 8.44 4.37 3.56
C LEU A 185 8.14 5.07 4.89
N TYR A 186 8.21 4.36 6.03
CA TYR A 186 7.85 4.87 7.36
C TYR A 186 6.43 5.47 7.44
N SER A 187 5.53 5.03 6.55
CA SER A 187 4.10 5.30 6.64
C SER A 187 3.44 4.31 7.58
N THR A 188 2.41 4.76 8.30
CA THR A 188 1.79 4.02 9.40
C THR A 188 0.36 3.62 9.04
N TYR A 189 0.08 2.33 9.10
CA TYR A 189 -1.27 1.78 9.07
C TYR A 189 -1.85 1.75 10.49
N TYR A 190 -2.47 2.86 10.88
CA TYR A 190 -3.07 3.02 12.20
C TYR A 190 -4.27 2.07 12.41
N ARG A 191 -4.28 1.38 13.55
CA ARG A 191 -5.38 0.52 14.01
C ARG A 191 -6.24 1.20 15.08
N CYS A 192 -5.68 2.14 15.81
CA CYS A 192 -6.36 2.99 16.77
C CYS A 192 -5.69 4.37 16.81
N THR A 193 -6.30 5.31 17.54
CA THR A 193 -5.78 6.67 17.73
C THR A 193 -5.14 6.76 19.11
N CYS A 194 -3.86 7.16 19.17
CA CYS A 194 -3.17 7.33 20.44
C CYS A 194 -3.81 8.45 21.29
N PRO A 195 -3.73 8.33 22.63
CA PRO A 195 -4.19 9.39 23.52
C PRO A 195 -3.36 10.66 23.36
N GLU A 196 -3.83 11.76 23.95
CA GLU A 196 -3.12 13.05 23.92
C GLU A 196 -1.68 12.91 24.44
N ASN A 197 -0.76 13.70 23.88
CA ASN A 197 0.67 13.65 24.19
C ASN A 197 1.33 12.28 23.95
N HIS A 198 0.76 11.44 23.08
CA HIS A 198 1.37 10.18 22.68
C HIS A 198 1.57 10.13 21.16
N LEU A 199 2.65 9.48 20.74
CA LEU A 199 2.94 9.19 19.34
C LEU A 199 2.95 7.68 19.10
N CYS A 200 2.49 7.28 17.92
CA CYS A 200 2.57 5.90 17.47
C CYS A 200 3.95 5.63 16.87
N ILE A 201 4.86 5.08 17.67
CA ILE A 201 6.26 4.86 17.30
C ILE A 201 6.71 3.46 17.68
N PHE A 202 7.68 2.92 16.94
CA PHE A 202 8.31 1.63 17.28
C PHE A 202 9.47 1.86 18.26
N GLN A 203 9.61 0.99 19.26
CA GLN A 203 10.73 1.04 20.21
C GLN A 203 11.92 0.21 19.72
N ASP A 204 11.64 -0.99 19.21
CA ASP A 204 12.61 -1.91 18.69
C ASP A 204 12.66 -1.87 17.16
N ARG A 205 13.81 -2.24 16.60
CA ARG A 205 13.98 -2.41 15.15
C ARG A 205 13.54 -3.79 14.67
N ASN A 206 12.76 -4.50 15.47
CA ASN A 206 12.22 -5.80 15.13
C ASN A 206 11.18 -5.63 14.04
N LYS A 207 11.34 -6.42 12.99
CA LYS A 207 10.49 -6.39 11.80
C LYS A 207 9.74 -7.69 11.70
N GLU A 208 8.49 -7.60 11.27
CA GLU A 208 7.70 -8.76 10.87
C GLU A 208 7.03 -8.49 9.51
N ASN A 209 6.78 -9.55 8.75
CA ASN A 209 6.00 -9.42 7.53
C ASN A 209 4.53 -9.27 7.89
N VAL A 210 3.93 -8.18 7.41
CA VAL A 210 2.53 -7.85 7.66
C VAL A 210 1.75 -7.82 6.35
N GLN A 211 0.43 -7.97 6.47
CA GLN A 211 -0.51 -7.76 5.38
C GLN A 211 -1.40 -6.56 5.71
N GLU A 212 -1.19 -5.48 4.97
CA GLU A 212 -2.00 -4.26 5.01
C GLU A 212 -2.59 -3.95 3.65
N LEU A 213 -3.50 -2.98 3.57
CA LEU A 213 -4.07 -2.57 2.29
C LEU A 213 -2.95 -2.04 1.38
N LEU A 214 -2.82 -2.64 0.19
CA LEU A 214 -1.78 -2.33 -0.80
C LEU A 214 -0.34 -2.45 -0.26
N TYR A 215 -0.13 -3.30 0.74
CA TYR A 215 1.19 -3.56 1.28
C TYR A 215 1.32 -4.95 1.88
N SER A 216 2.26 -5.73 1.36
CA SER A 216 2.77 -6.94 2.01
C SER A 216 4.27 -6.83 2.11
N GLY A 217 4.79 -6.97 3.32
CA GLY A 217 6.22 -6.92 3.57
C GLY A 217 6.56 -6.53 5.00
N SER A 218 7.84 -6.25 5.21
CA SER A 218 8.42 -5.99 6.52
C SER A 218 7.95 -4.65 7.13
N ALA A 219 7.33 -4.70 8.30
CA ALA A 219 6.93 -3.53 9.09
C ALA A 219 7.39 -3.63 10.55
N TYR A 220 7.53 -2.48 11.20
CA TYR A 220 7.71 -2.37 12.65
C TYR A 220 6.35 -2.31 13.35
N LYS A 221 6.28 -2.80 14.59
CA LYS A 221 5.13 -2.57 15.47
C LYS A 221 5.22 -1.20 16.11
N GLY A 222 4.23 -0.36 15.87
CA GLY A 222 4.07 0.90 16.58
C GLY A 222 3.30 0.71 17.88
N TYR A 223 3.70 1.44 18.91
CA TYR A 223 3.02 1.55 20.20
C TYR A 223 2.76 3.02 20.54
N CYS A 224 1.67 3.30 21.26
CA CYS A 224 1.39 4.65 21.75
C CYS A 224 2.30 4.99 22.92
N LEU A 225 3.39 5.72 22.66
CA LEU A 225 4.33 6.13 23.69
C LEU A 225 4.15 7.60 24.04
N PRO A 226 4.27 7.99 25.33
CA PRO A 226 4.31 9.38 25.72
C PRO A 226 5.41 10.13 24.96
N PHE A 227 5.05 11.24 24.35
CA PHE A 227 6.00 12.20 23.80
C PHE A 227 6.07 13.37 24.76
N ASN A 228 7.05 13.33 25.66
CA ASN A 228 7.36 14.50 26.48
C ASN A 228 7.98 15.54 25.56
N ASN A 229 7.27 16.65 25.33
CA ASN A 229 7.90 17.87 24.84
C ASN A 229 8.95 18.27 25.89
N ALA A 230 10.21 17.96 25.64
CA ALA A 230 11.32 18.61 26.34
C ALA A 230 11.42 20.06 25.86
#